data_AF-A0A1Y6K6Q6-F1
#
_entry.id   AF-A0A1Y6K6Q6-F1
#
_cell.length_a   1.000
_cell.length_b   1.000
_cell.length_c   1.000
_cell.angle_alpha   90.00
_cell.angle_beta   90.00
_cell.angle_gamma   90.00
#
_symmetry.space_group_name_H-M   'P 1'
#
loop_
_entity.id
_entity.type
_entity.pdbx_description
1 polymer ?
#
loop_
_entity_poly.entity_id
_entity_poly.type
_entity_poly.pdbx_seq_one_letter_code
_entity_poly.pdbx_strand_id
1 'polypeptide(L)' 'MTIYLLDKTLEISIFYECADHDLEDNVCVSIIERCPPEEKIFRSGTTHLYLTADQAQHLGEALLEAARKSHAESSHLDS' A
#
# COMPACT_ATOMS: atom_id res chain seq x y z
N MET A 1 -5.28 5.34 -7.21
CA MET A 1 -3.89 5.17 -7.67
C MET A 1 -3.54 3.69 -7.58
N THR A 2 -2.81 3.13 -8.55
CA THR A 2 -2.42 1.70 -8.54
C THR A 2 -0.90 1.58 -8.62
N ILE A 3 -0.32 0.72 -7.77
CA ILE A 3 1.11 0.45 -7.63
C ILE A 3 1.31 -1.05 -7.87
N TYR A 4 2.37 -1.40 -8.61
CA TYR A 4 2.78 -2.78 -8.84
C TYR A 4 4.12 -3.04 -8.15
N LEU A 5 4.16 -4.07 -7.30
CA LEU A 5 5.32 -4.52 -6.55
C LEU A 5 5.63 -5.99 -6.87
N LEU A 6 6.78 -6.49 -6.39
CA LEU A 6 7.22 -7.89 -6.51
C LEU A 6 7.07 -8.40 -7.96
N ASP A 7 7.77 -7.78 -8.89
CA ASP A 7 7.71 -8.13 -10.33
C ASP A 7 6.28 -8.14 -10.91
N LYS A 8 5.43 -7.22 -10.42
CA LYS A 8 4.02 -7.03 -10.81
C LYS A 8 3.09 -8.16 -10.35
N THR A 9 3.56 -9.06 -9.50
CA THR A 9 2.71 -10.09 -8.89
C THR A 9 1.84 -9.54 -7.76
N LEU A 10 2.23 -8.40 -7.17
CA LEU A 10 1.44 -7.72 -6.15
C LEU A 10 0.94 -6.37 -6.67
N GLU A 11 -0.39 -6.25 -6.77
CA GLU A 11 -1.06 -5.01 -7.16
C GLU A 11 -1.70 -4.37 -5.91
N ILE A 12 -1.39 -3.10 -5.67
CA ILE A 12 -1.98 -2.30 -4.59
C ILE A 12 -2.70 -1.11 -5.20
N SER A 13 -4.00 -1.01 -4.98
CA SER A 13 -4.83 0.12 -5.39
C SER A 13 -5.33 0.89 -4.17
N ILE A 14 -5.07 2.20 -4.16
CA ILE A 14 -5.47 3.11 -3.07
C ILE A 14 -6.46 4.13 -3.62
N PHE A 15 -7.63 4.23 -3.01
CA PHE A 15 -8.70 5.12 -3.46
C PHE A 15 -9.65 5.50 -2.33
N TYR A 16 -10.32 6.65 -2.49
CA TYR A 16 -11.48 7.02 -1.69
C TYR A 16 -12.71 6.26 -2.20
N GLU A 17 -13.37 5.51 -1.32
CA GLU A 17 -14.57 4.75 -1.66
C GLU A 17 -15.79 5.66 -1.52
N CYS A 18 -16.22 6.24 -2.63
CA CYS A 18 -17.35 7.17 -2.66
C CYS A 18 -18.66 6.52 -2.15
N ALA A 19 -18.81 5.20 -2.30
CA ALA A 19 -19.97 4.50 -1.78
C ALA A 19 -20.08 4.61 -0.24
N ASP A 20 -18.93 4.67 0.43
CA ASP A 20 -18.78 4.69 1.89
C ASP A 20 -18.51 6.11 2.43
N HIS A 21 -18.89 7.16 1.68
CA HIS A 21 -18.63 8.56 2.04
C HIS A 21 -19.21 8.99 3.40
N ASP A 22 -20.21 8.28 3.90
CA ASP A 22 -20.85 8.48 5.20
C ASP A 22 -20.16 7.72 6.35
N LEU A 23 -19.21 6.85 6.03
CA LEU A 23 -18.37 6.14 6.99
C LEU A 23 -17.05 6.88 7.23
N GLU A 24 -16.52 6.72 8.44
CA GLU A 24 -15.26 7.36 8.83
C GLU A 24 -14.05 6.70 8.15
N ASP A 25 -14.14 5.41 7.79
CA ASP A 25 -13.10 4.58 7.17
C ASP A 25 -13.26 4.42 5.66
N ASN A 26 -13.46 5.54 4.97
CA ASN A 26 -13.77 5.60 3.55
C ASN A 26 -12.56 5.63 2.61
N VAL A 27 -11.35 5.34 3.11
CA VAL A 27 -10.16 5.16 2.27
C VAL A 27 -9.85 3.66 2.15
N CYS A 28 -9.92 3.13 0.95
CA CYS A 28 -9.65 1.72 0.68
C CYS A 28 -8.25 1.50 0.11
N VAL A 29 -7.53 0.54 0.70
CA VAL A 29 -6.33 -0.08 0.14
C VAL A 29 -6.70 -1.50 -0.29
N SER A 30 -6.82 -1.71 -1.59
CA SER A 30 -7.07 -3.02 -2.21
C SER A 30 -5.74 -3.67 -2.59
N ILE A 31 -5.52 -4.89 -2.12
CA ILE A 31 -4.34 -5.70 -2.38
C ILE A 31 -4.75 -6.95 -3.15
N ILE A 32 -4.16 -7.15 -4.32
CA ILE A 32 -4.42 -8.29 -5.21
C ILE A 32 -3.11 -9.00 -5.52
N GLU A 33 -3.07 -10.29 -5.23
CA GLU A 33 -1.94 -11.17 -5.52
C GLU A 33 -2.22 -11.97 -6.80
N ARG A 34 -1.49 -11.62 -7.86
CA ARG A 34 -1.56 -12.24 -9.19
C ARG A 34 -0.45 -13.30 -9.34
N CYS A 35 -0.33 -14.18 -8.36
CA CYS A 35 0.64 -15.27 -8.30
C CYS A 35 -0.04 -16.61 -7.95
N PRO A 36 0.65 -17.75 -8.12
CA PRO A 36 0.20 -19.05 -7.65
C PRO A 36 -0.16 -19.05 -6.14
N PRO A 37 -1.14 -19.86 -5.71
CA PRO A 37 -1.59 -19.90 -4.31
C PRO A 37 -0.49 -20.10 -3.27
N GLU A 38 0.54 -20.89 -3.60
CA GLU A 38 1.69 -21.19 -2.76
C GLU A 38 2.62 -19.98 -2.52
N GLU A 39 2.57 -18.97 -3.39
CA GLU A 39 3.36 -17.74 -3.30
C GLU A 39 2.61 -16.60 -2.60
N LYS A 40 1.30 -16.76 -2.37
CA LYS A 40 0.46 -15.72 -1.75
C LYS A 40 0.86 -15.45 -0.30
N ILE A 41 1.17 -14.19 -0.03
CA ILE A 41 1.46 -13.63 1.30
C ILE A 41 0.17 -13.53 2.12
N PHE A 42 -0.91 -13.00 1.52
CA PHE A 42 -2.17 -12.74 2.23
C PHE A 42 -3.14 -13.91 2.17
N ARG A 43 -2.85 -14.94 1.34
CA ARG A 43 -3.64 -16.18 1.14
C ARG A 43 -5.11 -15.96 0.73
N SER A 44 -5.52 -14.71 0.50
CA SER A 44 -6.83 -14.33 -0.04
C SER A 44 -6.75 -14.11 -1.56
N GLY A 45 -7.90 -14.09 -2.23
CA GLY A 45 -7.98 -13.64 -3.62
C GLY A 45 -7.71 -12.14 -3.73
N THR A 46 -8.38 -11.37 -2.87
CA THR A 46 -8.24 -9.93 -2.74
C THR A 46 -8.39 -9.58 -1.25
N THR A 47 -7.56 -8.68 -0.77
CA THR A 47 -7.61 -8.16 0.60
C THR A 47 -7.91 -6.67 0.53
N HIS A 48 -8.96 -6.24 1.21
CA HIS A 48 -9.27 -4.81 1.36
C HIS A 48 -8.93 -4.38 2.78
N LEU A 49 -8.29 -3.23 2.90
CA LEU A 49 -8.06 -2.53 4.15
C LEU A 49 -8.76 -1.17 4.05
N TYR A 50 -9.74 -0.95 4.93
CA TYR A 50 -10.45 0.31 5.07
C TYR A 50 -9.80 1.11 6.19
N LEU A 51 -9.52 2.38 5.92
CA LEU A 51 -8.80 3.28 6.79
C LEU A 51 -9.57 4.59 6.90
N THR A 52 -9.51 5.19 8.08
CA THR A 52 -9.89 6.60 8.21
C THR A 52 -8.90 7.49 7.48
N ALA A 53 -9.32 8.71 7.15
CA ALA A 53 -8.44 9.70 6.52
C ALA A 53 -7.14 9.91 7.32
N ASP A 54 -7.24 10.01 8.66
CA ASP A 54 -6.09 10.17 9.55
C ASP A 54 -5.16 8.94 9.51
N GLN A 55 -5.72 7.73 9.53
CA GLN A 55 -4.93 6.50 9.43
C GLN A 55 -4.22 6.39 8.08
N ALA A 56 -4.91 6.71 6.99
CA ALA A 56 -4.33 6.72 5.65
C ALA A 56 -3.19 7.74 5.53
N GLN A 57 -3.36 8.93 6.10
CA GLN A 57 -2.32 9.95 6.15
C GLN A 57 -1.09 9.46 6.94
N HIS A 58 -1.28 8.97 8.16
CA HIS A 58 -0.17 8.46 8.98
C HIS A 58 0.59 7.31 8.29
N LEU A 59 -0.13 6.39 7.63
CA LEU A 59 0.49 5.30 6.87
C LEU A 59 1.34 5.83 5.71
N GLY A 60 0.81 6.80 4.95
CA GLY A 60 1.53 7.43 3.85
C GLY A 60 2.79 8.16 4.31
N GLU A 61 2.70 8.92 5.41
CA GLU A 61 3.84 9.64 5.99
C GLU A 61 4.94 8.68 6.47
N ALA A 62 4.57 7.58 7.13
CA ALA A 62 5.51 6.57 7.58
C ALA A 62 6.27 5.91 6.41
N LEU A 63 5.56 5.60 5.31
CA LEU A 63 6.16 5.07 4.09
C LEU A 63 7.13 6.06 3.44
N LEU A 64 6.74 7.33 3.31
CA LEU A 64 7.58 8.39 2.75
C LEU A 64 8.85 8.61 3.59
N GLU A 65 8.72 8.58 4.91
CA GLU A 65 9.86 8.76 5.82
C GLU A 65 10.85 7.60 5.74
N ALA A 66 10.37 6.36 5.68
CA ALA A 66 11.22 5.20 5.47
C ALA A 66 11.99 5.27 4.14
N ALA A 67 11.31 5.68 3.05
CA ALA A 67 11.94 5.86 1.74
C ALA A 67 13.02 6.94 1.76
N ARG A 68 12.74 8.11 2.39
CA ARG A 68 13.72 9.20 2.54
C ARG A 68 15.00 8.74 3.24
N LYS A 69 14.87 8.02 4.35
CA LYS A 69 16.02 7.46 5.09
C LYS A 69 16.83 6.49 4.24
N SER A 70 16.17 5.58 3.52
CA SER A 70 16.84 4.62 2.64
C SER A 70 17.67 5.31 1.55
N HIS A 71 17.15 6.38 0.95
CA HIS A 71 17.87 7.15 -0.07
C HIS A 71 19.08 7.89 0.51
N ALA A 72 18.94 8.49 1.70
CA ALA A 72 20.03 9.21 2.35
C ALA A 72 21.23 8.27 2.66
N GLU A 73 20.96 7.08 3.20
CA GLU A 73 22.02 6.08 3.47
C GLU A 73 22.70 5.59 2.19
N SER A 74 21.93 5.39 1.11
CA SER A 74 22.48 4.96 -0.17
C SER A 74 23.43 6.00 -0.79
N SER A 75 23.17 7.30 -0.55
CA SER A 75 24.04 8.38 -1.03
C SER A 75 25.36 8.54 -0.26
N HIS A 76 25.48 7.96 0.93
CA HIS A 76 26.72 7.97 1.72
C HIS A 76 27.70 6.84 1.39
N LEU A 77 27.29 5.84 0.60
CA LEU A 77 28.13 4.72 0.17
C LEU A 77 28.91 5.01 -1.13
N ASP A 78 28.57 6.08 -1.85
CA ASP A 78 29.20 6.52 -3.10
C ASP A 78 30.16 7.72 -2.91
N SER A 79 30.49 8.11 -1.67
CA SER A 79 31.39 9.24 -1.33
C SER A 79 32.64 8.82 -0.58
#